data_AF-A0A015N9X9-F1
#
_entry.id   AF-A0A015N9X9-F1
#
_cell.length_a   1.000
_cell.length_b   1.000
_cell.length_c   1.000
_cell.angle_alpha   90.00
_cell.angle_beta   90.00
_cell.angle_gamma   90.00
#
_symmetry.space_group_name_H-M   'P 1'
#
loop_
_entity.id
_entity.type
_entity.pdbx_description
1 polymer ?
#
loop_
_entity_poly.entity_id
_entity_poly.type
_entity_poly.pdbx_seq_one_letter_code
_entity_poly.pdbx_strand_id
1 'polypeptide(L)'
;MSFYNNNQGGYRPPPQSQGSQYGAPPQGYVQQGPPPQGAYGQPGGYQYPPPQQQQNRPPNSGSAPAQPPPGVDQQLYFWFQAVDTDKSGALTTEELQKALINGDWSPFNIETVRLMMNMFDTDNSGTIAFQEFTGLWRYIEDWKKCFQTFDADGSGTINFAELKNALRTFGYNLSDNFINLLIKKYDKYGGKNNAGKGDVTFDNFVQSCVTVKTLTDAFRRYDTDNDGWILINYEQFLELVVNNR
;
A
#
# COMPACT_ATOMS: atom_id res chain seq x y z
N MET A 1 -3.11 -53.01 -43.36
CA MET A 1 -2.44 -51.97 -44.18
C MET A 1 -1.42 -51.26 -43.31
N SER A 2 -0.14 -51.46 -43.61
CA SER A 2 0.99 -50.65 -43.12
C SER A 2 0.91 -49.23 -43.66
N PHE A 3 1.38 -48.23 -42.89
CA PHE A 3 2.38 -47.26 -43.37
C PHE A 3 3.22 -46.75 -42.18
N TYR A 4 4.54 -46.96 -42.33
CA TYR A 4 5.63 -46.32 -41.59
C TYR A 4 5.74 -44.83 -41.95
N ASN A 5 6.24 -43.96 -41.06
CA ASN A 5 7.64 -43.47 -41.05
C ASN A 5 7.82 -42.12 -40.28
N ASN A 6 8.52 -42.19 -39.14
CA ASN A 6 9.77 -41.51 -38.76
C ASN A 6 10.10 -40.06 -39.22
N ASN A 7 10.39 -39.16 -38.26
CA ASN A 7 11.57 -38.24 -38.25
C ASN A 7 11.66 -37.49 -36.88
N GLN A 8 12.53 -37.89 -35.95
CA GLN A 8 13.84 -37.29 -35.61
C GLN A 8 13.94 -35.76 -35.51
N GLY A 9 14.31 -35.28 -34.32
CA GLY A 9 14.75 -33.91 -34.06
C GLY A 9 15.35 -33.80 -32.64
N GLY A 10 16.64 -34.07 -32.52
CA GLY A 10 17.39 -33.98 -31.27
C GLY A 10 17.87 -32.55 -30.97
N TYR A 11 17.96 -32.21 -29.68
CA TYR A 11 18.69 -31.03 -29.20
C TYR A 11 19.69 -31.44 -28.11
N ARG A 12 20.95 -31.07 -28.35
CA ARG A 12 22.12 -31.29 -27.49
C ARG A 12 22.82 -29.93 -27.40
N PRO A 13 23.03 -29.33 -26.22
CA PRO A 13 23.80 -28.10 -26.11
C PRO A 13 25.32 -28.40 -26.03
N PRO A 14 26.18 -27.58 -26.67
CA PRO A 14 27.64 -27.67 -26.58
C PRO A 14 28.21 -26.54 -25.66
N PRO A 15 29.54 -26.27 -25.57
CA PRO A 15 30.29 -26.43 -24.32
C PRO A 15 30.84 -25.11 -23.73
N GLN A 16 31.30 -25.16 -22.48
CA GLN A 16 32.10 -24.12 -21.82
C GLN A 16 33.53 -24.08 -22.35
N SER A 17 34.08 -22.89 -22.64
CA SER A 17 35.43 -22.46 -22.21
C SER A 17 35.86 -21.07 -22.74
N GLN A 18 36.46 -20.29 -21.84
CA GLN A 18 37.56 -19.31 -21.99
C GLN A 18 37.37 -17.96 -22.73
N GLY A 19 37.59 -16.89 -21.94
CA GLY A 19 38.74 -15.99 -22.10
C GLY A 19 38.66 -14.84 -23.11
N SER A 20 38.69 -13.58 -22.61
CA SER A 20 39.35 -12.37 -23.16
C SER A 20 38.80 -11.16 -22.39
N GLN A 21 39.54 -10.53 -21.48
CA GLN A 21 40.61 -9.55 -21.70
C GLN A 21 40.15 -8.32 -22.51
N TYR A 22 39.74 -7.27 -21.79
CA TYR A 22 39.70 -5.89 -22.29
C TYR A 22 40.25 -4.96 -21.21
N GLY A 23 41.11 -4.03 -21.65
CA GLY A 23 42.03 -3.27 -20.83
C GLY A 23 41.40 -2.06 -20.13
N ALA A 24 41.99 -1.72 -18.99
CA ALA A 24 41.79 -0.47 -18.28
C ALA A 24 43.11 0.34 -18.32
N PRO A 25 43.06 1.68 -18.49
CA PRO A 25 44.24 2.53 -18.52
C PRO A 25 44.81 2.80 -17.10
N PRO A 26 46.10 3.15 -16.97
CA PRO A 26 46.76 3.29 -15.68
C PRO A 26 46.52 4.67 -15.05
N GLN A 27 46.03 4.70 -13.81
CA GLN A 27 46.10 5.88 -12.95
C GLN A 27 47.51 6.01 -12.38
N GLY A 28 48.24 7.01 -12.86
CA GLY A 28 49.47 7.51 -12.26
C GLY A 28 49.20 8.48 -11.11
N TYR A 29 50.24 8.64 -10.30
CA TYR A 29 50.49 9.71 -9.32
C TYR A 29 49.89 9.53 -7.91
N VAL A 30 50.48 8.61 -7.16
CA VAL A 30 50.70 8.80 -5.71
C VAL A 30 51.90 9.73 -5.53
N GLN A 31 51.64 10.95 -5.06
CA GLN A 31 52.67 11.94 -4.72
C GLN A 31 53.16 11.66 -3.30
N GLN A 32 54.44 11.27 -3.20
CA GLN A 32 55.20 11.16 -1.95
C GLN A 32 55.46 12.56 -1.39
N GLY A 33 55.09 12.79 -0.13
CA GLY A 33 55.61 13.90 0.68
C GLY A 33 56.75 13.40 1.57
N PRO A 34 57.90 14.10 1.66
CA PRO A 34 58.99 13.72 2.56
C PRO A 34 58.74 14.21 4.00
N PRO A 35 59.21 13.49 5.03
CA PRO A 35 59.38 14.03 6.39
C PRO A 35 60.76 14.72 6.48
N PRO A 36 61.04 15.61 7.47
CA PRO A 36 61.47 15.12 8.78
C PRO A 36 61.21 16.03 10.01
N GLN A 37 61.59 15.44 11.15
CA GLN A 37 61.56 15.82 12.56
C GLN A 37 62.14 17.18 12.96
N GLY A 38 61.70 17.69 14.13
CA GLY A 38 62.41 18.73 14.89
C GLY A 38 61.62 19.18 16.13
N ALA A 39 62.23 19.15 17.30
CA ALA A 39 61.59 19.23 18.62
C ALA A 39 61.89 20.54 19.40
N TYR A 40 61.15 20.72 20.50
CA TYR A 40 61.40 21.53 21.72
C TYR A 40 61.05 23.05 21.78
N GLY A 41 60.16 23.40 22.74
CA GLY A 41 60.45 24.42 23.79
C GLY A 41 59.68 25.76 23.82
N GLN A 42 58.60 25.84 24.65
CA GLN A 42 58.16 26.92 25.61
C GLN A 42 58.14 28.45 25.20
N PRO A 43 57.65 29.41 26.05
CA PRO A 43 56.23 29.74 26.28
C PRO A 43 55.90 31.26 26.15
N GLY A 44 54.61 31.62 26.08
CA GLY A 44 54.11 32.94 26.49
C GLY A 44 53.85 33.97 25.38
N GLY A 45 52.58 34.37 25.23
CA GLY A 45 52.18 35.49 24.40
C GLY A 45 50.69 35.77 24.52
N TYR A 46 50.34 36.89 25.16
CA TYR A 46 48.98 37.42 25.24
C TYR A 46 48.46 37.76 23.83
N GLN A 47 47.32 37.18 23.44
CA GLN A 47 46.61 37.55 22.20
C GLN A 47 45.17 37.97 22.50
N TYR A 48 44.87 39.19 22.07
CA TYR A 48 43.55 39.83 22.06
C TYR A 48 42.55 39.02 21.20
N PRO A 49 41.24 39.00 21.53
CA PRO A 49 40.23 38.43 20.66
C PRO A 49 39.94 39.35 19.46
N PRO A 50 39.82 38.82 18.23
CA PRO A 50 39.40 39.60 17.06
C PRO A 50 37.87 39.84 17.08
N PRO A 51 37.37 40.86 16.36
CA PRO A 51 35.95 41.26 16.40
C PRO A 51 35.07 40.25 15.66
N GLN A 52 33.92 39.90 16.25
CA GLN A 52 32.89 39.08 15.61
C GLN A 52 32.34 39.79 14.38
N GLN A 53 32.69 39.30 13.19
CA GLN A 53 32.00 39.64 11.95
C GLN A 53 30.63 38.95 11.94
N GLN A 54 29.56 39.74 12.06
CA GLN A 54 28.19 39.30 11.80
C GLN A 54 28.06 38.88 10.34
N GLN A 55 28.19 37.57 10.09
CA GLN A 55 27.91 36.98 8.79
C GLN A 55 26.39 36.90 8.63
N ASN A 56 25.79 37.95 8.06
CA ASN A 56 24.43 37.93 7.53
C ASN A 56 24.35 36.84 6.44
N ARG A 57 23.79 35.68 6.81
CA ARG A 57 23.41 34.63 5.85
C ARG A 57 21.99 34.95 5.37
N PRO A 58 21.71 34.98 4.06
CA PRO A 58 20.35 35.20 3.56
C PRO A 58 19.44 34.05 4.01
N PRO A 59 18.14 34.29 4.25
CA PRO A 59 17.21 33.23 4.55
C PRO A 59 17.05 32.37 3.30
N ASN A 60 17.67 31.20 3.31
CA ASN A 60 17.40 30.18 2.32
C ASN A 60 15.97 29.68 2.55
N SER A 61 15.01 30.31 1.88
CA SER A 61 13.63 29.85 1.75
C SER A 61 13.56 28.63 0.83
N GLY A 62 14.32 27.59 1.18
CA GLY A 62 14.09 26.23 0.75
C GLY A 62 13.39 25.54 1.90
N SER A 63 12.09 25.32 1.77
CA SER A 63 11.30 24.50 2.70
C SER A 63 12.01 23.15 2.86
N ALA A 64 12.76 23.02 3.95
CA ALA A 64 13.31 21.75 4.37
C ALA A 64 12.14 20.76 4.50
N PRO A 65 12.33 19.47 4.16
CA PRO A 65 11.32 18.46 4.47
C PRO A 65 10.95 18.63 5.94
N ALA A 66 9.67 18.83 6.21
CA ALA A 66 9.18 18.94 7.57
C ALA A 66 9.72 17.72 8.33
N GLN A 67 10.49 17.95 9.38
CA GLN A 67 11.03 16.85 10.17
C GLN A 67 9.86 16.21 10.92
N PRO A 68 9.85 14.87 11.07
CA PRO A 68 8.79 14.19 11.81
C PRO A 68 8.70 14.80 13.22
N PRO A 69 7.49 15.10 13.72
CA PRO A 69 7.31 15.57 15.08
C PRO A 69 7.92 14.57 16.09
N PRO A 70 8.50 15.05 17.21
CA PRO A 70 9.07 14.16 18.22
C PRO A 70 8.03 13.16 18.75
N GLY A 71 8.35 11.87 18.72
CA GLY A 71 7.46 10.79 19.21
C GLY A 71 6.57 10.15 18.14
N VAL A 72 6.67 10.57 16.88
CA VAL A 72 5.96 9.98 15.74
C VAL A 72 6.78 8.86 15.10
N ASP A 73 6.10 7.82 14.61
CA ASP A 73 6.70 6.78 13.78
C ASP A 73 7.27 7.41 12.50
N GLN A 74 8.59 7.40 12.38
CA GLN A 74 9.30 8.04 11.27
C GLN A 74 8.90 7.44 9.93
N GLN A 75 8.69 6.12 9.87
CA GLN A 75 8.33 5.44 8.64
C GLN A 75 6.93 5.83 8.17
N LEU A 76 5.95 5.90 9.09
CA LEU A 76 4.61 6.37 8.76
C LEU A 76 4.62 7.82 8.29
N TYR A 77 5.45 8.67 8.90
CA TYR A 77 5.58 10.06 8.50
C TYR A 77 6.21 10.20 7.11
N PHE A 78 7.23 9.40 6.77
CA PHE A 78 7.78 9.35 5.43
C PHE A 78 6.76 8.87 4.40
N TRP A 79 5.95 7.86 4.72
CA TRP A 79 4.88 7.40 3.85
C TRP A 79 3.81 8.47 3.65
N PHE A 80 3.38 9.14 4.72
CA PHE A 80 2.46 10.26 4.61
C PHE A 80 2.99 11.34 3.65
N GLN A 81 4.24 11.77 3.82
CA GLN A 81 4.88 12.75 2.95
C GLN A 81 5.06 12.27 1.49
N ALA A 82 5.14 10.95 1.27
CA ALA A 82 5.21 10.39 -0.07
C ALA A 82 3.84 10.36 -0.77
N VAL A 83 2.75 10.25 0.00
CA VAL A 83 1.37 10.30 -0.52
C VAL A 83 0.88 11.75 -0.68
N ASP A 84 1.27 12.64 0.23
CA ASP A 84 0.98 14.08 0.20
C ASP A 84 1.80 14.78 -0.91
N THR A 85 1.29 14.69 -2.14
CA THR A 85 2.02 15.16 -3.33
C THR A 85 2.06 16.67 -3.43
N ASP A 86 1.01 17.34 -2.97
CA ASP A 86 0.91 18.79 -2.97
C ASP A 86 1.48 19.45 -1.70
N LYS A 87 1.83 18.64 -0.69
CA LYS A 87 2.38 19.08 0.61
C LYS A 87 1.42 19.96 1.38
N SER A 88 0.12 19.74 1.22
CA SER A 88 -0.94 20.44 1.94
C SER A 88 -0.97 20.06 3.42
N GLY A 89 -0.39 18.91 3.79
CA GLY A 89 -0.43 18.38 5.15
C GLY A 89 -1.71 17.58 5.45
N ALA A 90 -2.54 17.31 4.45
CA ALA A 90 -3.72 16.46 4.53
C ALA A 90 -3.91 15.69 3.22
N LEU A 91 -4.26 14.41 3.29
CA LEU A 91 -4.37 13.57 2.09
C LEU A 91 -5.77 13.66 1.50
N THR A 92 -5.85 13.96 0.22
CA THR A 92 -7.09 13.88 -0.57
C THR A 92 -7.38 12.43 -1.00
N THR A 93 -8.63 12.16 -1.39
CA THR A 93 -9.03 10.84 -1.92
C THR A 93 -8.20 10.47 -3.14
N GLU A 94 -7.89 11.43 -4.01
CA GLU A 94 -7.12 11.23 -5.23
C GLU A 94 -5.66 10.89 -4.94
N GLU A 95 -5.05 11.52 -3.94
CA GLU A 95 -3.68 11.21 -3.51
C GLU A 95 -3.57 9.83 -2.91
N LEU A 96 -4.51 9.49 -2.03
CA LEU A 96 -4.58 8.17 -1.43
C LEU A 96 -4.84 7.09 -2.48
N GLN A 97 -5.71 7.34 -3.46
CA GLN A 97 -5.95 6.42 -4.58
C GLN A 97 -4.68 6.17 -5.40
N LYS A 98 -3.90 7.22 -5.69
CA LYS A 98 -2.65 7.08 -6.47
C LYS A 98 -1.57 6.33 -5.69
N ALA A 99 -1.55 6.47 -4.38
CA ALA A 99 -0.60 5.78 -3.53
C ALA A 99 -0.93 4.30 -3.30
N LEU A 100 -2.20 3.92 -3.45
CA LEU A 100 -2.65 2.53 -3.33
C LEU A 100 -2.71 1.88 -4.71
N ILE A 101 -2.03 0.74 -4.85
CA ILE A 101 -2.04 -0.06 -6.08
C ILE A 101 -2.39 -1.50 -5.67
N ASN A 102 -3.27 -2.14 -6.46
CA ASN A 102 -3.63 -3.54 -6.25
C ASN A 102 -2.46 -4.48 -6.64
N GLY A 103 -2.47 -5.71 -6.13
CA GLY A 103 -1.44 -6.72 -6.46
C GLY A 103 -1.34 -7.05 -7.95
N ASP A 104 -2.43 -6.83 -8.70
CA ASP A 104 -2.53 -7.03 -10.15
C ASP A 104 -2.19 -5.77 -10.97
N TRP A 105 -1.67 -4.72 -10.32
CA TRP A 105 -1.32 -3.42 -10.92
C TRP A 105 -2.51 -2.58 -11.39
N SER A 106 -3.74 -2.99 -11.09
CA SER A 106 -4.91 -2.17 -11.37
C SER A 106 -4.97 -0.96 -10.43
N PRO A 107 -5.54 0.18 -10.87
CA PRO A 107 -5.82 1.31 -10.00
C PRO A 107 -6.77 0.89 -8.88
N PHE A 108 -6.49 1.36 -7.67
CA PHE A 108 -7.38 1.11 -6.53
C PHE A 108 -8.76 1.74 -6.75
N ASN A 109 -9.81 1.01 -6.41
CA ASN A 109 -11.19 1.43 -6.53
C ASN A 109 -11.44 2.64 -5.63
N ILE A 110 -11.84 3.76 -6.26
CA ILE A 110 -12.09 5.04 -5.58
C ILE A 110 -13.17 4.93 -4.50
N GLU A 111 -14.18 4.08 -4.69
CA GLU A 111 -15.24 3.89 -3.70
C GLU A 111 -14.70 3.20 -2.44
N THR A 112 -13.73 2.30 -2.58
CA THR A 112 -13.03 1.70 -1.44
C THR A 112 -12.18 2.74 -0.73
N VAL A 113 -11.49 3.62 -1.47
CA VAL A 113 -10.71 4.72 -0.87
C VAL A 113 -11.62 5.65 -0.06
N ARG A 114 -12.76 6.06 -0.62
CA ARG A 114 -13.74 6.90 0.08
C ARG A 114 -14.29 6.23 1.33
N LEU A 115 -14.61 4.94 1.24
CA LEU A 115 -15.07 4.15 2.37
C LEU A 115 -14.01 4.13 3.49
N MET A 116 -12.75 3.92 3.14
CA MET A 116 -11.64 3.95 4.09
C MET A 116 -11.46 5.36 4.68
N MET A 117 -11.55 6.42 3.87
CA MET A 117 -11.45 7.79 4.38
C MET A 117 -12.56 8.10 5.37
N ASN A 118 -13.82 7.83 5.03
CA ASN A 118 -14.97 8.11 5.89
C ASN A 118 -14.91 7.41 7.26
N MET A 119 -14.16 6.31 7.39
CA MET A 119 -13.99 5.61 8.67
C MET A 119 -13.00 6.30 9.61
N PHE A 120 -12.05 7.07 9.05
CA PHE A 120 -10.94 7.66 9.79
C PHE A 120 -10.93 9.19 9.77
N ASP A 121 -11.67 9.82 8.85
CA ASP A 121 -11.96 11.25 8.81
C ASP A 121 -12.93 11.60 9.96
N THR A 122 -12.34 11.86 11.13
CA THR A 122 -13.09 12.12 12.37
C THR A 122 -13.62 13.55 12.44
N ASP A 123 -12.95 14.48 11.76
CA ASP A 123 -13.33 15.89 11.72
C ASP A 123 -14.26 16.23 10.53
N ASN A 124 -14.54 15.25 9.66
CA ASN A 124 -15.33 15.39 8.43
C ASN A 124 -14.77 16.47 7.50
N SER A 125 -13.45 16.64 7.48
CA SER A 125 -12.77 17.58 6.60
C SER A 125 -12.84 17.16 5.13
N GLY A 126 -13.14 15.89 4.85
CA GLY A 126 -13.02 15.27 3.53
C GLY A 126 -11.58 14.95 3.14
N THR A 127 -10.65 15.06 4.09
CA THR A 127 -9.21 14.79 3.92
C THR A 127 -8.69 13.99 5.11
N ILE A 128 -7.51 13.37 4.98
CA ILE A 128 -6.89 12.62 6.09
C ILE A 128 -5.67 13.38 6.59
N ALA A 129 -5.74 13.92 7.80
CA ALA A 129 -4.57 14.50 8.47
C ALA A 129 -3.60 13.40 8.93
N PHE A 130 -2.36 13.76 9.24
CA PHE A 130 -1.35 12.78 9.68
C PHE A 130 -1.80 11.94 10.88
N GLN A 131 -2.54 12.52 11.82
CA GLN A 131 -3.03 11.80 13.00
C GLN A 131 -3.98 10.65 12.60
N GLU A 132 -4.90 10.92 11.68
CA GLU A 132 -5.87 9.96 11.14
C GLU A 132 -5.21 8.93 10.22
N PHE A 133 -4.20 9.37 9.46
CA PHE A 133 -3.41 8.50 8.59
C PHE A 133 -2.77 7.35 9.35
N THR A 134 -2.33 7.56 10.60
CA THR A 134 -1.74 6.46 11.38
C THR A 134 -2.72 5.32 11.64
N GLY A 135 -4.00 5.64 11.87
CA GLY A 135 -5.07 4.65 12.05
C GLY A 135 -5.41 3.97 10.74
N LEU A 136 -5.60 4.77 9.69
CA LEU A 136 -5.88 4.29 8.34
C LEU A 136 -4.77 3.35 7.83
N TRP A 137 -3.51 3.70 8.05
CA TRP A 137 -2.39 2.90 7.59
C TRP A 137 -2.35 1.52 8.27
N ARG A 138 -2.52 1.48 9.60
CA ARG A 138 -2.61 0.21 10.34
C ARG A 138 -3.77 -0.64 9.84
N TYR A 139 -4.92 -0.01 9.59
CA TYR A 139 -6.08 -0.69 9.01
C TYR A 139 -5.75 -1.31 7.65
N ILE A 140 -5.09 -0.57 6.76
CA ILE A 140 -4.65 -1.08 5.45
C ILE A 140 -3.66 -2.24 5.61
N GLU A 141 -2.69 -2.15 6.53
CA GLU A 141 -1.74 -3.23 6.77
C GLU A 141 -2.39 -4.50 7.31
N ASP A 142 -3.33 -4.38 8.23
CA ASP A 142 -4.05 -5.51 8.79
C ASP A 142 -4.92 -6.18 7.72
N TRP A 143 -5.58 -5.39 6.87
CA TRP A 143 -6.29 -5.93 5.71
C TRP A 143 -5.36 -6.59 4.69
N LYS A 144 -4.16 -6.03 4.43
CA LYS A 144 -3.17 -6.66 3.54
C LYS A 144 -2.71 -8.01 4.07
N LYS A 145 -2.40 -8.10 5.36
CA LYS A 145 -2.05 -9.39 6.00
C LYS A 145 -3.20 -10.37 5.89
N CYS A 146 -4.42 -9.92 6.18
CA CYS A 146 -5.61 -10.75 6.05
C CYS A 146 -5.82 -11.25 4.61
N PHE A 147 -5.67 -10.38 3.61
CA PHE A 147 -5.77 -10.74 2.20
C PHE A 147 -4.73 -11.81 1.83
N GLN A 148 -3.47 -11.61 2.22
CA GLN A 148 -2.38 -12.57 1.99
C GLN A 148 -2.60 -13.93 2.64
N THR A 149 -3.37 -14.01 3.75
CA THR A 149 -3.70 -15.31 4.35
C THR A 149 -4.73 -16.11 3.53
N PHE A 150 -5.51 -15.45 2.69
CA PHE A 150 -6.55 -16.08 1.88
C PHE A 150 -6.18 -16.23 0.41
N ASP A 151 -5.28 -15.38 -0.12
CA ASP A 151 -4.66 -15.51 -1.44
C ASP A 151 -3.63 -16.65 -1.39
N ALA A 152 -4.14 -17.88 -1.47
CA ALA A 152 -3.36 -19.09 -1.21
C ALA A 152 -2.42 -19.43 -2.37
N ASP A 153 -2.79 -19.03 -3.59
CA ASP A 153 -1.97 -19.21 -4.78
C ASP A 153 -1.01 -18.03 -5.04
N GLY A 154 -1.13 -16.94 -4.28
CA GLY A 154 -0.29 -15.75 -4.41
C GLY A 154 -0.51 -15.02 -5.73
N SER A 155 -1.71 -15.13 -6.30
CA SER A 155 -2.09 -14.51 -7.56
C SER A 155 -2.20 -12.99 -7.48
N GLY A 156 -2.29 -12.43 -6.26
CA GLY A 156 -2.60 -11.02 -6.01
C GLY A 156 -4.10 -10.72 -6.10
N THR A 157 -4.94 -11.76 -6.23
CA THR A 157 -6.40 -11.69 -6.31
C THR A 157 -7.03 -12.82 -5.49
N ILE A 158 -8.30 -12.68 -5.11
CA ILE A 158 -9.05 -13.67 -4.33
C ILE A 158 -10.12 -14.28 -5.22
N ASN A 159 -10.00 -15.57 -5.53
CA ASN A 159 -11.00 -16.28 -6.31
C ASN A 159 -12.24 -16.65 -5.46
N PHE A 160 -13.26 -17.27 -6.10
CA PHE A 160 -14.48 -17.68 -5.42
C PHE A 160 -14.25 -18.57 -4.18
N ALA A 161 -13.38 -19.57 -4.29
CA ALA A 161 -13.14 -20.52 -3.21
C ALA A 161 -12.44 -19.84 -2.02
N GLU A 162 -11.51 -18.93 -2.31
CA GLU A 162 -10.78 -18.14 -1.30
C GLU A 162 -11.70 -17.13 -0.62
N LEU A 163 -12.56 -16.42 -1.38
CA LEU A 163 -13.54 -15.51 -0.80
C LEU A 163 -14.54 -16.26 0.09
N LYS A 164 -15.01 -17.43 -0.34
CA LYS A 164 -15.90 -18.29 0.45
C LYS A 164 -15.21 -18.72 1.75
N ASN A 165 -13.94 -19.10 1.67
CA ASN A 165 -13.16 -19.46 2.85
C ASN A 165 -12.97 -18.26 3.81
N ALA A 166 -12.66 -17.09 3.27
CA ALA A 166 -12.49 -15.86 4.04
C ALA A 166 -13.77 -15.47 4.80
N LEU A 167 -14.90 -15.40 4.09
CA LEU A 167 -16.20 -15.06 4.68
C LEU A 167 -16.61 -16.07 5.76
N ARG A 168 -16.37 -17.36 5.53
CA ARG A 168 -16.61 -18.41 6.53
C ARG A 168 -15.71 -18.26 7.76
N THR A 169 -14.44 -17.91 7.56
CA THR A 169 -13.47 -17.67 8.64
C THR A 169 -13.87 -16.45 9.48
N PHE A 170 -14.45 -15.43 8.87
CA PHE A 170 -15.05 -14.28 9.56
C PHE A 170 -16.38 -14.59 10.27
N GLY A 171 -16.88 -15.83 10.17
CA GLY A 171 -18.10 -16.27 10.82
C GLY A 171 -19.38 -16.06 10.01
N TYR A 172 -19.27 -15.74 8.71
CA TYR A 172 -20.43 -15.59 7.82
C TYR A 172 -20.73 -16.90 7.10
N ASN A 173 -21.94 -17.41 7.25
CA ASN A 173 -22.44 -18.58 6.53
C ASN A 173 -23.32 -18.15 5.35
N LEU A 174 -22.67 -17.77 4.24
CA LEU A 174 -23.34 -17.23 3.06
C LEU A 174 -23.48 -18.29 1.96
N SER A 175 -24.57 -18.21 1.19
CA SER A 175 -24.78 -19.13 0.07
C SER A 175 -23.84 -18.84 -1.10
N ASP A 176 -23.52 -19.88 -1.87
CA ASP A 176 -22.67 -19.76 -3.06
C ASP A 176 -23.24 -18.77 -4.08
N ASN A 177 -24.57 -18.68 -4.19
CA ASN A 177 -25.25 -17.70 -5.03
C ASN A 177 -24.98 -16.26 -4.57
N PHE A 178 -25.01 -16.01 -3.26
CA PHE A 178 -24.74 -14.69 -2.71
C PHE A 178 -23.27 -14.32 -2.82
N ILE A 179 -22.35 -15.25 -2.61
CA ILE A 179 -20.91 -15.02 -2.82
C ILE A 179 -20.64 -14.65 -4.28
N ASN A 180 -21.23 -15.37 -5.23
CA ASN A 180 -21.14 -15.02 -6.65
C ASN A 180 -21.73 -13.63 -6.96
N LEU A 181 -22.81 -13.23 -6.27
CA LEU A 181 -23.37 -11.89 -6.40
C LEU A 181 -22.39 -10.82 -5.88
N LEU A 182 -21.70 -11.07 -4.77
CA LEU A 182 -20.65 -10.17 -4.25
C LEU A 182 -19.53 -10.02 -5.29
N ILE A 183 -18.97 -11.12 -5.79
CA ILE A 183 -17.90 -11.08 -6.80
C ILE A 183 -18.36 -10.25 -8.01
N LYS A 184 -19.54 -10.54 -8.57
CA LYS A 184 -20.07 -9.77 -9.72
C LYS A 184 -20.31 -8.29 -9.42
N LYS A 185 -20.66 -7.93 -8.18
CA LYS A 185 -20.91 -6.54 -7.80
C LYS A 185 -19.63 -5.71 -7.73
N TYR A 186 -18.51 -6.32 -7.32
CA TYR A 186 -17.25 -5.64 -7.07
C TYR A 186 -16.18 -5.90 -8.16
N ASP A 187 -16.27 -6.98 -8.92
CA ASP A 187 -15.46 -7.25 -10.13
C ASP A 187 -15.94 -6.38 -11.30
N LYS A 188 -15.76 -5.06 -11.17
CA LYS A 188 -16.09 -4.07 -12.21
C LYS A 188 -14.95 -3.82 -13.21
N TYR A 189 -13.76 -4.38 -12.94
CA TYR A 189 -12.58 -4.21 -13.78
C TYR A 189 -12.28 -5.43 -14.68
N GLY A 190 -13.05 -6.51 -14.59
CA GLY A 190 -13.21 -7.45 -15.69
C GLY A 190 -13.56 -6.68 -16.96
N GLY A 191 -12.60 -6.53 -17.87
CA GLY A 191 -12.67 -5.61 -19.00
C GLY A 191 -13.92 -5.74 -19.88
N LYS A 192 -14.02 -4.85 -20.88
CA LYS A 192 -15.15 -4.53 -21.81
C LYS A 192 -16.02 -5.67 -22.39
N ASN A 193 -15.77 -6.94 -22.05
CA ASN A 193 -16.46 -8.12 -22.55
C ASN A 193 -17.24 -8.92 -21.48
N ASN A 194 -17.45 -8.41 -20.25
CA ASN A 194 -18.10 -9.16 -19.16
C ASN A 194 -17.43 -10.53 -18.88
N ALA A 195 -16.14 -10.63 -19.17
CA ALA A 195 -15.30 -11.76 -18.80
C ALA A 195 -14.45 -11.34 -17.60
N GLY A 196 -15.10 -10.92 -16.52
CA GLY A 196 -14.44 -10.86 -15.22
C GLY A 196 -13.82 -12.22 -14.96
N LYS A 197 -12.58 -12.25 -14.47
CA LYS A 197 -11.92 -13.52 -14.15
C LYS A 197 -12.67 -14.29 -13.06
N GLY A 198 -13.59 -13.62 -12.35
CA GLY A 198 -14.24 -14.15 -11.16
C GLY A 198 -13.38 -13.99 -9.92
N ASP A 199 -12.34 -13.15 -10.02
CA ASP A 199 -11.36 -12.91 -8.97
C ASP A 199 -11.52 -11.48 -8.44
N VAL A 200 -11.26 -11.32 -7.15
CA VAL A 200 -11.49 -10.09 -6.40
C VAL A 200 -10.14 -9.51 -6.00
N THR A 201 -9.84 -8.31 -6.50
CA THR A 201 -8.64 -7.54 -6.11
C THR A 201 -8.71 -7.08 -4.66
N PHE A 202 -7.57 -6.70 -4.08
CA PHE A 202 -7.46 -6.32 -2.66
C PHE A 202 -8.46 -5.24 -2.23
N ASP A 203 -8.56 -4.14 -2.99
CA ASP A 203 -9.55 -3.09 -2.78
C ASP A 203 -11.00 -3.58 -2.76
N ASN A 204 -11.36 -4.44 -3.71
CA ASN A 204 -12.70 -5.00 -3.86
C ASN A 204 -12.99 -6.04 -2.77
N PHE A 205 -11.97 -6.74 -2.28
CA PHE A 205 -12.06 -7.64 -1.14
C PHE A 205 -12.37 -6.87 0.13
N VAL A 206 -11.63 -5.78 0.39
CA VAL A 206 -11.89 -4.91 1.55
C VAL A 206 -13.29 -4.31 1.46
N GLN A 207 -13.69 -3.77 0.30
CA GLN A 207 -15.02 -3.20 0.10
C GLN A 207 -16.13 -4.23 0.33
N SER A 208 -15.96 -5.45 -0.19
CA SER A 208 -16.91 -6.55 -0.01
C SER A 208 -17.07 -6.91 1.46
N CYS A 209 -15.95 -7.13 2.17
CA CYS A 209 -15.97 -7.54 3.57
C CYS A 209 -16.55 -6.46 4.48
N VAL A 210 -16.17 -5.19 4.26
CA VAL A 210 -16.74 -4.06 4.99
C VAL A 210 -18.24 -3.95 4.73
N THR A 211 -18.68 -4.07 3.46
CA THR A 211 -20.11 -4.00 3.14
C THR A 211 -20.88 -5.13 3.83
N VAL A 212 -20.37 -6.36 3.79
CA VAL A 212 -20.99 -7.51 4.46
C VAL A 212 -21.07 -7.26 5.97
N LYS A 213 -19.99 -6.76 6.59
CA LYS A 213 -19.97 -6.43 8.01
C LYS A 213 -21.02 -5.37 8.37
N THR A 214 -21.01 -4.23 7.67
CA THR A 214 -21.91 -3.10 7.93
C THR A 214 -23.37 -3.52 7.79
N LEU A 215 -23.72 -4.24 6.71
CA LEU A 215 -25.07 -4.76 6.51
C LEU A 215 -25.46 -5.81 7.57
N THR A 216 -24.52 -6.67 7.97
CA THR A 216 -24.77 -7.66 9.03
C THR A 216 -25.02 -6.99 10.38
N ASP A 217 -24.21 -5.99 10.73
CA ASP A 217 -24.37 -5.23 11.97
C ASP A 217 -25.72 -4.51 12.00
N ALA A 218 -26.15 -3.94 10.87
CA ALA A 218 -27.45 -3.32 10.75
C ALA A 218 -28.59 -4.33 10.85
N PHE A 219 -28.49 -5.48 10.18
CA PHE A 219 -29.47 -6.56 10.26
C PHE A 219 -29.63 -7.06 11.71
N ARG A 220 -28.51 -7.29 12.41
CA ARG A 220 -28.49 -7.74 13.81
C ARG A 220 -29.13 -6.78 14.82
N ARG A 221 -29.24 -5.49 14.49
CA ARG A 221 -29.99 -4.53 15.35
C ARG A 221 -31.49 -4.81 15.34
N TYR A 222 -31.99 -5.43 14.27
CA TYR A 222 -33.40 -5.77 14.10
C TYR A 222 -33.69 -7.25 14.38
N ASP A 223 -32.70 -8.14 14.18
CA ASP A 223 -32.78 -9.58 14.51
C ASP A 223 -32.54 -9.82 16.01
N THR A 224 -33.54 -9.50 16.83
CA THR A 224 -33.43 -9.55 18.31
C THR A 224 -33.41 -10.97 18.87
N ASP A 225 -33.94 -11.93 18.13
CA ASP A 225 -34.04 -13.35 18.49
C ASP A 225 -32.97 -14.23 17.83
N ASN A 226 -32.16 -13.67 16.93
CA ASN A 226 -31.06 -14.34 16.23
C ASN A 226 -31.52 -15.55 15.42
N ASP A 227 -32.72 -15.48 14.85
CA ASP A 227 -33.29 -16.55 14.02
C ASP A 227 -32.93 -16.39 12.53
N GLY A 228 -32.33 -15.26 12.16
CA GLY A 228 -31.95 -14.92 10.80
C GLY A 228 -33.07 -14.30 9.97
N TRP A 229 -34.16 -13.86 10.60
CA TRP A 229 -35.29 -13.19 9.98
C TRP A 229 -35.61 -11.89 10.72
N ILE A 230 -36.05 -10.87 9.97
CA ILE A 230 -36.53 -9.62 10.56
C ILE A 230 -37.88 -9.25 9.97
N LEU A 231 -38.79 -8.77 10.83
CA LEU A 231 -40.04 -8.16 10.42
C LEU A 231 -39.96 -6.67 10.69
N ILE A 232 -39.75 -5.90 9.63
CA ILE A 232 -39.66 -4.44 9.68
C ILE A 232 -40.71 -3.81 8.77
N ASN A 233 -41.23 -2.66 9.15
CA ASN A 233 -42.15 -1.89 8.31
C ASN A 233 -41.39 -1.11 7.21
N TYR A 234 -42.14 -0.43 6.34
CA TYR A 234 -41.55 0.30 5.22
C TYR A 234 -40.57 1.40 5.64
N GLU A 235 -40.89 2.18 6.67
CA GLU A 235 -40.02 3.26 7.14
C GLU A 235 -38.74 2.71 7.79
N GLN A 236 -38.86 1.67 8.61
CA GLN A 236 -37.71 0.98 9.20
C GLN A 236 -36.78 0.38 8.14
N PHE A 237 -37.34 -0.13 7.03
CA PHE A 237 -36.54 -0.57 5.89
C PHE A 237 -35.80 0.60 5.23
N LEU A 238 -36.47 1.74 5.01
CA LEU A 238 -35.81 2.93 4.47
C LEU A 238 -34.70 3.43 5.40
N GLU A 239 -34.95 3.51 6.71
CA GLU A 239 -33.96 3.89 7.71
C GLU A 239 -32.77 2.94 7.71
N LEU A 240 -33.00 1.62 7.63
CA LEU A 240 -31.94 0.63 7.50
C LEU A 240 -31.10 0.91 6.25
N VAL A 241 -31.71 1.12 5.09
CA VAL A 241 -30.94 1.38 3.86
C VAL A 241 -30.18 2.71 3.91
N VAL A 242 -30.79 3.77 4.44
CA VAL A 242 -30.19 5.11 4.52
C VAL A 242 -29.00 5.13 5.48
N ASN A 243 -29.09 4.47 6.63
CA ASN A 243 -28.01 4.43 7.62
C ASN A 243 -26.81 3.54 7.21
N ASN A 244 -26.93 2.80 6.10
CA ASN A 244 -25.90 1.90 5.59
C ASN A 244 -25.34 2.32 4.22
N ARG A 245 -25.61 3.57 3.79
CA ARG A 245 -25.06 4.15 2.57
C ARG A 245 -23.93 5.13 2.83
#